data_AF-H9FH94-F1
#
_entry.id   AF-H9FH94-F1
#
_cell.length_a   1.000
_cell.length_b   1.000
_cell.length_c   1.000
_cell.angle_alpha   90.00
_cell.angle_beta   90.00
_cell.angle_gamma   90.00
#
_symmetry.space_group_name_H-M   'P 1'
#
loop_
_entity.id
_entity.type
_entity.pdbx_description
1 polymer ?
#
loop_
_entity_poly.entity_id
_entity_poly.type
_entity_poly.pdbx_seq_one_letter_code
_entity_poly.pdbx_strand_id
1 'polypeptide(L)'
;VIALSVGNKPSLTNPFPAVEPAVVKFVCAPPSRLTLAPVYTSPQLDLSCPLLQQNKQVVPVSSHRNPLLDLAAYDQEGRRFDNF
;
A
#
# COMPACT_ATOMS: atom_id res chain seq x y z
N VAL A 1 -10.28 -11.79 -11.80
CA VAL A 1 -9.85 -11.49 -10.42
C VAL A 1 -8.35 -11.28 -10.45
N ILE A 2 -7.83 -10.24 -9.79
CA ILE A 2 -6.38 -10.05 -9.59
C ILE A 2 -6.10 -10.21 -8.11
N ALA A 3 -5.05 -10.97 -7.79
CA ALA A 3 -4.50 -11.11 -6.46
C ALA A 3 -3.08 -10.52 -6.45
N LEU A 4 -2.82 -9.63 -5.51
CA LEU A 4 -1.54 -8.97 -5.29
C LEU A 4 -1.03 -9.32 -3.89
N SER A 5 0.28 -9.43 -3.73
CA SER A 5 0.93 -9.48 -2.42
C SER A 5 1.74 -8.20 -2.26
N VAL A 6 1.38 -7.38 -1.28
CA VAL A 6 2.04 -6.10 -1.03
C VAL A 6 2.80 -6.21 0.27
N GLY A 7 4.11 -6.01 0.21
CA GLY A 7 4.93 -6.07 1.41
C GLY A 7 6.27 -5.39 1.23
N ASN A 8 6.96 -5.19 2.34
CA ASN A 8 8.35 -4.78 2.30
C ASN A 8 9.25 -5.98 2.00
N LYS A 9 10.50 -5.72 1.59
CA LYS A 9 11.47 -6.78 1.34
C LYS A 9 12.17 -7.18 2.65
N PRO A 10 12.59 -8.43 2.77
CA PRO A 10 13.45 -8.83 3.87
C PRO A 10 14.77 -8.03 3.82
N SER A 11 15.29 -7.69 4.99
CA SER A 11 16.59 -7.03 5.14
C SER A 11 17.25 -7.45 6.45
N LEU A 12 18.51 -7.06 6.68
CA LEU A 12 19.21 -7.34 7.94
C LEU A 12 18.46 -6.81 9.18
N THR A 13 17.76 -5.68 9.04
CA THR A 13 16.97 -5.07 10.13
C THR A 13 15.49 -5.40 10.07
N ASN A 14 15.05 -6.13 9.02
CA ASN A 14 13.66 -6.57 8.81
C ASN A 14 13.65 -8.03 8.36
N PRO A 15 13.99 -8.99 9.24
CA PRO A 15 14.03 -10.41 8.89
C PRO A 15 12.64 -11.01 8.64
N PHE A 16 11.59 -10.40 9.18
CA PHE A 16 10.19 -10.82 9.04
C PHE A 16 9.38 -9.72 8.35
N PRO A 17 9.44 -9.63 7.01
CA PRO A 17 8.73 -8.60 6.28
C PRO A 17 7.22 -8.73 6.44
N ALA A 18 6.55 -7.59 6.59
CA ALA A 18 5.09 -7.53 6.57
C ALA A 18 4.63 -7.66 5.11
N VAL A 19 3.74 -8.62 4.86
CA VAL A 19 3.13 -8.86 3.55
C VAL A 19 1.61 -8.99 3.72
N GLU A 20 0.86 -8.18 3.00
CA GLU A 20 -0.60 -8.17 2.99
C GLU A 20 -1.12 -8.61 1.61
N PRO A 21 -2.05 -9.58 1.54
CA PRO A 21 -2.71 -9.95 0.30
C PRO A 21 -3.84 -8.97 -0.04
N ALA A 22 -3.91 -8.53 -1.30
CA ALA A 22 -5.02 -7.71 -1.81
C ALA A 22 -5.66 -8.40 -3.02
N VAL A 23 -6.98 -8.58 -2.98
CA VAL A 23 -7.73 -9.23 -4.06
C VAL A 23 -8.82 -8.31 -4.58
N VAL A 24 -8.85 -8.08 -5.90
CA VAL A 24 -9.89 -7.29 -6.56
C VAL A 24 -10.54 -8.09 -7.69
N LYS A 25 -11.87 -8.05 -7.72
CA LYS A 25 -12.68 -8.63 -8.78
C LYS A 25 -13.13 -7.53 -9.74
N PHE A 26 -12.77 -7.68 -11.01
CA PHE A 26 -13.24 -6.82 -12.09
C PHE A 26 -14.50 -7.42 -12.70
N VAL A 27 -15.48 -6.58 -13.00
CA VAL A 27 -16.79 -7.00 -13.54
C VAL A 27 -16.88 -6.72 -15.04
N CYS A 28 -16.62 -5.47 -15.46
CA CYS A 28 -16.99 -5.00 -16.79
C CYS A 28 -15.85 -5.04 -17.82
N ALA A 29 -14.60 -4.88 -17.38
CA ALA A 29 -13.44 -4.84 -18.27
C ALA A 29 -12.15 -5.26 -17.55
N PRO A 30 -11.15 -5.81 -18.27
CA PRO A 30 -9.83 -6.06 -17.72
C PRO A 30 -9.10 -4.73 -17.47
N PRO A 31 -8.40 -4.54 -16.33
CA PRO A 31 -7.61 -3.35 -16.08
C PRO A 31 -6.35 -3.33 -16.95
N SER A 32 -5.92 -2.14 -17.37
CA SER A 32 -4.65 -1.90 -18.07
C SER A 32 -3.52 -1.55 -17.09
N ARG A 33 -3.86 -0.88 -15.99
CA ARG A 33 -2.91 -0.34 -15.00
C ARG A 33 -3.49 -0.44 -13.60
N LEU A 34 -2.61 -0.73 -12.64
CA LEU A 34 -2.90 -0.71 -11.21
C LEU A 34 -1.99 0.31 -10.54
N THR A 35 -2.51 1.06 -9.59
CA THR A 35 -1.71 1.90 -8.70
C THR A 35 -2.00 1.53 -7.26
N LEU A 36 -0.95 1.55 -6.44
CA LEU A 36 -1.01 1.09 -5.07
C LEU A 36 -0.38 2.17 -4.19
N ALA A 37 -1.16 2.71 -3.25
CA ALA A 37 -0.76 3.83 -2.41
C ALA A 37 -0.96 3.49 -0.92
N PRO A 38 0.01 3.83 -0.04
CA PRO A 38 -0.20 3.70 1.40
C PRO A 38 -1.25 4.69 1.90
N VAL A 39 -2.20 4.20 2.70
CA VAL A 39 -3.18 5.05 3.40
C VAL A 39 -2.65 5.34 4.79
N TYR A 40 -2.26 6.58 5.02
CA TYR A 40 -1.87 7.06 6.33
C TYR A 40 -3.12 7.37 7.16
N THR A 41 -3.53 6.43 8.00
CA THR A 41 -4.28 6.80 9.20
C THR A 41 -3.25 7.35 10.18
N SER A 42 -2.90 8.63 10.02
CA SER A 42 -2.24 9.35 11.09
C SER A 42 -3.33 9.65 12.12
N PRO A 43 -3.42 8.95 13.28
CA PRO A 43 -3.81 9.72 14.44
C PRO A 43 -2.73 10.78 14.54
N GLN A 44 -3.09 12.04 14.77
CA GLN A 44 -2.11 13.06 15.08
C GLN A 44 -1.25 12.51 16.24
N LEU A 45 -0.13 11.88 15.93
CA LEU A 45 0.86 11.49 16.92
C LEU A 45 1.40 12.84 17.32
N ASP A 46 0.94 13.33 18.47
CA ASP A 46 1.65 14.34 19.22
C ASP A 46 3.13 13.97 19.12
N LEU A 47 3.88 14.87 18.47
CA LEU A 47 5.25 14.71 18.00
C LEU A 47 6.22 14.62 19.19
N SER A 48 6.08 13.60 20.04
CA SER A 48 6.88 13.44 21.26
C SER A 48 8.13 12.58 21.08
N CYS A 49 8.37 12.02 19.88
CA CYS A 49 9.66 11.42 19.56
C CYS A 49 10.22 12.04 18.28
N PRO A 50 11.48 12.50 18.27
CA PRO A 50 12.11 12.96 17.04
C PRO A 50 12.31 11.73 16.17
N LEU A 51 11.40 11.51 15.21
CA LEU A 51 11.70 10.73 14.03
C LEU A 51 12.84 11.47 13.35
N LEU A 52 14.07 11.05 13.62
CA LEU A 52 15.22 11.35 12.78
C LEU A 52 14.76 11.05 11.36
N GLN A 53 14.44 12.11 10.60
CA GLN A 53 14.14 12.00 9.19
C GLN A 53 15.44 11.55 8.54
N GLN A 54 15.69 10.24 8.57
CA GLN A 54 16.65 9.64 7.67
C GLN A 54 16.20 10.10 6.29
N ASN A 55 17.11 10.71 5.55
CA ASN A 55 16.94 11.29 4.22
C ASN A 55 16.45 10.30 3.13
N LYS A 56 15.84 9.19 3.53
CA LYS A 56 15.05 8.32 2.69
C LYS A 56 13.59 8.59 3.01
N GLN A 57 12.86 9.06 2.02
CA GLN A 57 11.40 9.14 2.03
C GLN A 57 10.82 7.72 2.02
N VAL A 58 11.03 6.96 3.10
CA VAL A 58 10.55 5.59 3.27
C VAL A 58 9.29 5.61 4.12
N VAL A 59 8.28 4.92 3.63
CA VAL A 59 7.01 4.69 4.32
C VAL A 59 7.29 3.81 5.55
N PRO A 60 7.01 4.27 6.78
CA PRO A 60 7.15 3.42 7.95
C PRO A 60 6.05 2.34 7.93
N VAL A 61 6.47 1.07 7.85
CA VAL A 61 5.56 -0.10 7.90
C VAL A 61 5.85 -0.85 9.19
N SER A 62 4.83 -1.05 10.04
CA SER A 62 4.97 -1.84 11.26
C SER A 62 4.72 -3.31 10.97
N SER A 63 5.52 -4.20 11.57
CA SER A 63 5.25 -5.65 11.57
C SER A 63 4.10 -6.06 12.50
N HIS A 64 3.63 -5.14 13.35
CA HIS A 64 2.61 -5.42 14.36
C HIS A 64 1.22 -4.93 13.94
N ARG A 65 1.10 -4.26 12.81
CA ARG A 65 -0.17 -3.69 12.31
C ARG A 65 -0.27 -3.92 10.81
N ASN A 66 -1.46 -4.26 10.33
CA ASN A 66 -1.71 -4.36 8.91
C ASN A 66 -1.72 -2.95 8.30
N PRO A 67 -0.88 -2.67 7.29
CA PRO A 67 -0.91 -1.39 6.61
C PRO A 67 -2.19 -1.28 5.76
N LEU A 68 -2.88 -0.15 5.85
CA LEU A 68 -3.97 0.15 4.91
C LEU A 68 -3.37 0.63 3.58
N LEU A 69 -3.87 0.07 2.49
CA LEU A 69 -3.42 0.36 1.13
C LEU A 69 -4.64 0.72 0.28
N ASP A 70 -4.57 1.81 -0.47
CA ASP A 70 -5.54 2.14 -1.52
C ASP A 70 -5.05 1.52 -2.83
N LEU A 71 -5.94 0.80 -3.50
CA LEU A 71 -5.71 0.16 -4.78
C LEU A 71 -6.67 0.78 -5.79
N ALA A 72 -6.10 1.42 -6.82
CA ALA A 72 -6.87 1.91 -7.95
C ALA A 72 -6.51 1.10 -9.20
N ALA A 73 -7.52 0.82 -10.01
CA ALA A 73 -7.38 0.19 -11.31
C ALA A 73 -7.83 1.15 -12.41
N TYR A 74 -7.23 1.04 -13.59
CA TYR A 74 -7.50 1.92 -14.72
C TYR A 74 -7.69 1.13 -16.01
N ASP A 75 -8.48 1.65 -16.95
CA ASP A 75 -8.65 1.08 -18.30
C ASP A 75 -7.59 1.61 -19.29
N GLN A 76 -7.66 1.18 -20.55
CA GLN A 76 -6.68 1.57 -21.58
C GLN A 76 -6.66 3.07 -21.85
N GLU A 77 -7.80 3.74 -21.65
CA GLU A 77 -7.94 5.19 -21.79
C GLU A 77 -7.50 5.95 -20.52
N GLY A 78 -7.15 5.23 -19.44
CA GLY A 78 -6.68 5.79 -18.18
C GLY A 78 -7.79 6.23 -17.23
N ARG A 79 -9.05 5.81 -17.46
CA ARG A 79 -10.18 6.06 -16.55
C ARG A 79 -10.08 5.12 -15.36
N ARG A 80 -10.28 5.65 -14.14
CA ARG A 80 -10.28 4.86 -12.90
C ARG A 80 -11.56 4.02 -12.86
N PHE A 81 -11.43 2.76 -12.48
CA PHE A 81 -12.58 1.94 -12.10
C PHE A 81 -13.09 2.42 -10.74
N ASP A 82 -14.27 3.03 -10.75
CA ASP A 82 -15.07 3.36 -9.59
C ASP A 82 -16.10 2.26 -9.34
N ASN A 83 -16.06 1.66 -8.15
CA ASN A 83 -17.06 0.69 -7.73
C ASN A 83 -18.36 1.46 -7.45
N PHE A 84 -19.26 1.52 -8.44
CA PHE A 84 -20.66 1.89 -8.24
C PHE A 84 -21.44 0.74 -7.60
#